data_AF-A0A957CMB7-F1
#
_entry.id   AF-A0A957CMB7-F1
#
_cell.length_a   1.000
_cell.length_b   1.000
_cell.length_c   1.000
_cell.angle_alpha   90.00
_cell.angle_beta   90.00
_cell.angle_gamma   90.00
#
_symmetry.space_group_name_H-M   'P 1'
#
loop_
_entity.id
_entity.type
_entity.pdbx_description
1 polymer ?
#
loop_
_entity_poly.entity_id
_entity_poly.type
_entity_poly.pdbx_seq_one_letter_code
_entity_poly.pdbx_strand_id
1 'polypeptide(L)'
;MTNINLIAVPGIPDVKMGDDVAKLVAAGVKTAVSILQPGDIIAIAQKIVSKAEGRTVRLADVTPGVQALDVAQQTDKDPRLVELILRESEEISRLRQGVLIVRHRLGFTSANAG
;
A
#
# COMPACT_ATOMS: atom_id res chain seq x y z
N MET A 1 14.84 -27.99 11.51
CA MET A 1 14.08 -26.87 12.11
C MET A 1 12.61 -27.12 11.83
N THR A 2 11.77 -27.31 12.86
CA THR A 2 10.35 -27.69 12.69
C THR A 2 9.37 -26.71 13.34
N ASN A 3 9.87 -25.64 13.98
CA ASN A 3 9.03 -24.67 14.69
C ASN A 3 9.13 -23.30 14.04
N ILE A 4 7.99 -22.61 13.92
CA ILE A 4 7.86 -21.22 13.44
C ILE A 4 7.20 -20.42 14.55
N ASN A 5 7.74 -19.24 14.86
CA ASN A 5 7.16 -18.28 15.78
C ASN A 5 6.72 -17.03 15.01
N LEU A 6 5.49 -16.58 15.24
CA LEU A 6 4.95 -15.34 14.69
C LEU A 6 4.66 -14.40 15.85
N ILE A 7 5.33 -13.24 15.86
CA ILE A 7 5.31 -12.31 16.98
C ILE A 7 4.87 -10.94 16.45
N ALA A 8 3.81 -10.39 17.05
CA ALA A 8 3.37 -9.03 16.73
C ALA A 8 4.35 -8.00 17.30
N VAL A 9 4.62 -6.94 16.55
CA VAL A 9 5.45 -5.81 16.98
C VAL A 9 4.55 -4.75 17.61
N PRO A 10 4.54 -4.58 18.95
CA PRO A 10 3.67 -3.63 19.62
C PRO A 10 4.20 -2.20 19.52
N GLY A 11 3.37 -1.23 19.89
CA GLY A 11 3.79 0.16 20.08
C GLY A 11 4.07 0.93 18.80
N ILE A 12 3.66 0.42 17.62
CA ILE A 12 3.76 1.17 16.37
C ILE A 12 2.68 2.28 16.37
N PRO A 13 3.07 3.57 16.28
CA PRO A 13 2.12 4.67 16.32
C PRO A 13 1.44 4.88 14.96
N ASP A 14 0.52 5.84 14.92
CA ASP A 14 0.01 6.37 13.66
C ASP A 14 1.10 7.12 12.89
N VAL A 15 1.76 6.42 11.98
CA VAL A 15 2.88 6.95 11.16
C VAL A 15 2.45 8.18 10.35
N LYS A 16 3.30 9.20 10.38
CA LYS A 16 3.15 10.48 9.66
C LYS A 16 4.23 10.62 8.59
N MET A 17 4.01 11.58 7.68
CA MET A 17 4.99 11.92 6.66
C MET A 17 6.32 12.35 7.32
N GLY A 18 7.42 11.78 6.84
CA GLY A 18 8.77 12.03 7.35
C GLY A 18 9.20 11.15 8.52
N ASP A 19 8.32 10.31 9.08
CA ASP A 19 8.70 9.39 10.16
C ASP A 19 9.71 8.35 9.69
N ASP A 20 10.66 8.02 10.57
CA ASP A 20 11.64 6.95 10.35
C ASP A 20 11.02 5.59 10.73
N VAL A 21 10.44 4.92 9.74
CA VAL A 21 9.77 3.61 9.91
C VAL A 21 10.72 2.57 10.50
N ALA A 22 12.01 2.58 10.12
CA ALA A 22 12.98 1.62 10.63
C ALA A 22 13.20 1.80 12.14
N LYS A 23 13.33 3.04 12.61
CA LYS A 23 13.44 3.33 14.05
C LYS A 23 12.19 2.95 14.82
N LEU A 24 11.00 3.24 14.27
CA LEU A 24 9.72 2.89 14.90
C LEU A 24 9.59 1.37 15.06
N VAL A 25 9.87 0.62 14.00
CA VAL A 25 9.83 -0.85 14.02
C VAL A 25 10.89 -1.42 14.96
N ALA A 26 12.12 -0.90 14.93
CA ALA A 26 13.19 -1.35 15.82
C ALA A 26 12.84 -1.14 17.31
N ALA A 27 12.17 -0.04 17.66
CA ALA A 27 11.70 0.19 19.02
C ALA A 27 10.64 -0.83 19.46
N GLY A 28 9.66 -1.12 18.59
CA GLY A 28 8.66 -2.14 18.85
C GLY A 28 9.26 -3.54 18.98
N VAL A 29 10.22 -3.89 18.11
CA VAL A 29 10.89 -5.20 18.14
C VAL A 29 11.65 -5.41 19.45
N LYS A 30 12.36 -4.39 19.95
CA LYS A 30 13.04 -4.45 21.26
C LYS A 30 12.09 -4.72 22.43
N THR A 31 10.80 -4.39 22.27
CA THR A 31 9.76 -4.66 23.27
C THR A 31 9.18 -6.06 23.09
N ALA A 32 9.05 -6.54 21.85
CA ALA A 32 8.45 -7.83 21.51
C ALA A 32 9.37 -9.03 21.77
N VAL A 33 10.68 -8.87 21.51
CA VAL A 33 11.68 -9.93 21.60
C VAL A 33 12.96 -9.42 22.24
N SER A 34 13.66 -10.30 22.97
CA SER A 34 14.91 -9.96 23.65
C SER A 34 16.06 -9.73 22.68
N ILE A 35 16.17 -10.54 21.62
CA ILE A 35 17.21 -10.44 20.61
C ILE A 35 16.75 -11.06 19.27
N LEU A 36 16.97 -10.34 18.17
CA LEU A 36 16.81 -10.89 16.83
C LEU A 36 17.94 -11.88 16.52
N GLN A 37 17.61 -12.99 15.90
CA GLN A 37 18.56 -14.01 15.45
C GLN A 37 18.84 -13.86 13.95
N PRO A 38 20.03 -14.29 13.48
CA PRO A 38 20.30 -14.41 12.05
C PRO A 38 19.25 -15.29 11.36
N GLY A 39 18.62 -14.76 10.31
CA GLY A 39 17.55 -15.44 9.58
C GLY A 39 16.14 -15.03 9.99
N ASP A 40 15.97 -14.23 11.04
CA ASP A 40 14.67 -13.64 11.38
C ASP A 40 14.17 -12.71 10.27
N ILE A 41 12.85 -12.70 10.07
CA ILE A 41 12.17 -11.89 9.06
C ILE A 41 11.30 -10.86 9.75
N ILE A 42 11.47 -9.59 9.35
CA ILE A 42 10.58 -8.50 9.75
C ILE A 42 9.61 -8.23 8.60
N ALA A 43 8.35 -8.59 8.77
CA ALA A 43 7.29 -8.30 7.81
C ALA A 43 6.66 -6.93 8.13
N ILE A 44 6.71 -6.01 7.16
CA ILE A 44 6.14 -4.66 7.29
C ILE A 44 5.04 -4.48 6.25
N ALA A 45 3.86 -4.04 6.69
CA ALA A 45 2.79 -3.68 5.77
C ALA A 45 3.12 -2.37 5.02
N GLN A 46 2.84 -2.33 3.71
CA GLN A 46 3.18 -1.19 2.85
C GLN A 46 2.64 0.16 3.36
N LYS A 47 1.47 0.17 4.02
CA LYS A 47 0.75 1.40 4.40
C LYS A 47 1.58 2.35 5.26
N ILE A 48 2.38 1.83 6.20
CA ILE A 48 3.19 2.70 7.07
C ILE A 48 4.36 3.31 6.31
N VAL A 49 4.91 2.57 5.34
CA VAL A 49 5.95 3.06 4.43
C VAL A 49 5.37 4.17 3.55
N SER A 50 4.21 3.93 2.92
CA SER A 50 3.53 4.93 2.08
C SER A 50 3.18 6.21 2.84
N LYS A 51 2.77 6.11 4.13
CA LYS A 51 2.52 7.29 4.97
C LYS A 51 3.79 8.07 5.25
N ALA A 52 4.87 7.39 5.65
CA ALA A 52 6.16 8.02 5.92
C ALA A 52 6.75 8.71 4.68
N GLU A 53 6.61 8.10 3.51
CA GLU A 53 7.05 8.65 2.23
C GLU A 53 6.13 9.75 1.67
N GLY A 54 5.06 10.13 2.37
CA GLY A 54 4.16 11.19 1.93
C GLY A 54 3.30 10.83 0.72
N ARG A 55 3.03 9.54 0.48
CA ARG A 55 2.26 9.04 -0.67
C ARG A 55 0.73 9.20 -0.50
N THR A 56 0.29 10.08 0.40
CA THR A 56 -1.13 10.34 0.63
C THR A 56 -1.61 11.44 -0.30
N VAL A 57 -2.76 11.25 -0.94
CA VAL A 57 -3.39 12.24 -1.84
C VAL A 57 -4.77 12.58 -1.32
N ARG A 58 -5.11 13.88 -1.28
CA ARG A 58 -6.49 14.30 -1.03
C ARG A 58 -7.29 14.14 -2.31
N LEU A 59 -8.32 13.29 -2.26
CA LEU A 59 -9.11 12.98 -3.44
C LEU A 59 -9.78 14.21 -4.08
N ALA A 60 -10.11 15.22 -3.27
CA ALA A 60 -10.69 16.48 -3.73
C ALA A 60 -9.75 17.30 -4.64
N ASP A 61 -8.44 17.07 -4.57
CA ASP A 61 -7.44 17.79 -5.37
C ASP A 61 -7.17 17.09 -6.73
N VAL A 62 -7.81 15.95 -6.99
CA VAL A 62 -7.57 15.16 -8.21
C VAL A 62 -8.56 15.56 -9.30
N THR A 63 -8.03 15.96 -10.45
CA THR A 63 -8.82 16.15 -11.68
C THR A 63 -8.69 14.91 -12.57
N PRO A 64 -9.79 14.18 -12.84
CA PRO A 64 -9.76 12.97 -13.66
C PRO A 64 -9.66 13.27 -15.15
N GLY A 65 -8.88 12.48 -15.88
CA GLY A 65 -8.82 12.51 -17.34
C GLY A 65 -9.97 11.75 -18.01
N VAL A 66 -10.04 11.84 -19.35
CA VAL A 66 -11.09 11.20 -20.16
C VAL A 66 -11.12 9.68 -19.94
N GLN A 67 -9.96 9.03 -19.90
CA GLN A 67 -9.87 7.59 -19.67
C GLN A 67 -10.36 7.21 -18.26
N ALA A 68 -10.05 8.01 -17.24
CA ALA A 68 -10.50 7.75 -15.88
C ALA A 68 -12.03 7.87 -15.75
N LEU A 69 -12.65 8.82 -16.46
CA LEU A 69 -14.11 8.97 -16.51
C LEU A 69 -14.80 7.76 -17.15
N ASP A 70 -14.29 7.28 -18.28
CA ASP A 70 -14.83 6.09 -18.96
C ASP A 70 -14.71 4.83 -18.09
N VAL A 71 -13.52 4.58 -17.52
CA VAL A 71 -13.29 3.43 -16.65
C VAL A 71 -14.13 3.51 -15.37
N ALA A 72 -14.31 4.70 -14.80
CA ALA A 72 -15.15 4.92 -13.64
C ALA A 72 -16.62 4.57 -13.90
N GLN A 73 -17.15 4.94 -15.06
CA GLN A 73 -18.51 4.59 -15.46
C GLN A 73 -18.71 3.07 -15.54
N GLN A 74 -17.76 2.36 -16.13
CA GLN A 74 -17.86 0.90 -16.30
C GLN A 74 -17.61 0.12 -15.00
N THR A 75 -16.87 0.71 -14.05
CA THR A 75 -16.51 0.07 -12.78
C THR A 75 -17.34 0.54 -11.60
N ASP A 76 -18.23 1.53 -11.78
CA ASP A 76 -19.02 2.15 -10.71
C ASP A 76 -18.13 2.66 -9.57
N LYS A 77 -17.11 3.45 -9.93
CA LYS A 77 -16.11 4.01 -9.02
C LYS A 77 -16.03 5.54 -9.17
N ASP A 78 -15.49 6.19 -8.14
CA ASP A 78 -15.16 7.62 -8.24
C ASP A 78 -14.08 7.84 -9.31
N PRO A 79 -14.29 8.70 -10.31
CA PRO A 79 -13.32 8.94 -11.38
C PRO A 79 -11.99 9.50 -10.87
N ARG A 80 -11.99 10.21 -9.74
CA ARG A 80 -10.77 10.72 -9.10
C ARG A 80 -9.94 9.59 -8.50
N LEU A 81 -10.60 8.55 -7.99
CA LEU A 81 -9.90 7.36 -7.50
C LEU A 81 -9.34 6.57 -8.70
N VAL A 82 -10.14 6.39 -9.74
CA VAL A 82 -9.71 5.72 -10.97
C VAL A 82 -8.52 6.42 -11.59
N GLU A 83 -8.50 7.75 -11.63
CA GLU A 83 -7.35 8.54 -12.09
C GLU A 83 -6.07 8.19 -11.32
N LEU A 84 -6.13 8.09 -9.99
CA LEU A 84 -4.96 7.69 -9.18
C LEU A 84 -4.53 6.25 -9.46
N ILE A 85 -5.48 5.34 -9.64
CA ILE A 85 -5.19 3.94 -10.01
C ILE A 85 -4.46 3.90 -11.35
N LEU A 86 -4.97 4.60 -12.37
CA LEU A 86 -4.39 4.61 -13.70
C LEU A 86 -2.98 5.22 -13.72
N ARG A 87 -2.71 6.27 -12.92
CA ARG A 87 -1.35 6.85 -12.78
C ARG A 87 -0.31 5.85 -12.27
N GLU A 88 -0.72 4.89 -11.45
CA GLU A 88 0.14 3.84 -10.90
C GLU A 88 0.15 2.56 -11.76
N SER A 89 -0.56 2.56 -12.90
CA SER A 89 -0.76 1.37 -13.74
C SER A 89 -0.14 1.50 -15.14
N GLU A 90 0.25 0.36 -15.72
CA GLU A 90 0.68 0.23 -17.11
C GLU A 90 -0.48 -0.21 -18.02
N GLU A 91 -1.32 -1.12 -17.54
CA GLU A 91 -2.45 -1.67 -18.29
C GLU A 91 -3.59 -2.11 -17.38
N ILE A 92 -4.80 -2.17 -17.94
CA ILE A 92 -5.98 -2.71 -17.27
C ILE A 92 -6.10 -4.19 -17.60
N SER A 93 -5.95 -5.07 -16.60
CA SER A 93 -6.07 -6.52 -16.77
C SER A 93 -7.52 -7.00 -16.68
N ARG A 94 -8.36 -6.36 -15.86
CA ARG A 94 -9.79 -6.70 -15.76
C ARG A 94 -10.63 -5.48 -15.39
N LEU A 95 -11.77 -5.37 -16.04
CA LEU A 95 -12.70 -4.28 -15.88
C LEU A 95 -14.16 -4.81 -15.84
N ARG A 96 -14.81 -4.63 -14.69
CA ARG A 96 -16.21 -5.02 -14.40
C ARG A 96 -16.77 -4.07 -13.33
N GLN A 97 -18.09 -3.99 -13.18
CA GLN A 97 -18.71 -3.24 -12.08
C GLN A 97 -18.11 -3.67 -10.73
N GLY A 98 -17.68 -2.71 -9.91
CA GLY A 98 -17.01 -2.91 -8.63
C GLY A 98 -15.53 -3.33 -8.72
N VAL A 99 -15.04 -3.81 -9.87
CA VAL A 99 -13.73 -4.46 -10.01
C VAL A 99 -12.87 -3.77 -11.06
N LEU A 100 -11.71 -3.29 -10.61
CA LEU A 100 -10.64 -2.76 -11.46
C LEU A 100 -9.33 -3.46 -11.09
N ILE A 101 -8.87 -4.36 -11.96
CA ILE A 101 -7.58 -5.05 -11.81
C ILE A 101 -6.64 -4.51 -12.88
N VAL A 102 -5.43 -4.18 -12.47
CA VAL A 102 -4.44 -3.50 -13.28
C VAL A 102 -3.06 -4.13 -13.05
N ARG A 103 -2.17 -3.97 -14.02
CA ARG A 103 -0.74 -4.19 -13.83
C ARG A 103 -0.13 -2.89 -13.32
N HIS A 104 0.38 -2.89 -12.10
CA HIS A 104 1.09 -1.76 -11.51
C HIS A 104 2.39 -1.50 -12.28
N ARG A 105 2.87 -0.26 -12.32
CA ARG A 105 4.16 0.13 -12.92
C ARG A 105 5.43 -0.53 -12.34
N LEU A 106 5.24 -1.36 -11.31
CA LEU A 106 6.31 -2.16 -10.68
C LEU A 106 6.24 -3.64 -11.13
N GLY A 107 5.34 -3.96 -12.07
CA GLY A 107 5.25 -5.26 -12.73
C GLY A 107 4.29 -6.28 -12.09
N PHE A 108 3.66 -5.97 -10.94
CA PHE A 108 2.70 -6.87 -10.30
C PHE A 108 1.25 -6.54 -10.69
N THR A 109 0.39 -7.56 -10.75
CA THR A 109 -1.05 -7.40 -10.99
C THR A 109 -1.80 -7.31 -9.66
N SER A 110 -2.63 -6.28 -9.49
CA SER A 110 -3.40 -6.07 -8.27
C SER A 110 -4.73 -5.37 -8.54
N ALA A 111 -5.65 -5.45 -7.57
CA ALA A 111 -6.82 -4.59 -7.58
C ALA A 111 -6.39 -3.15 -7.27
N ASN A 112 -6.92 -2.18 -8.00
CA ASN A 112 -6.75 -0.74 -7.74
C ASN A 112 -5.28 -0.25 -7.62
N ALA A 113 -4.31 -0.95 -8.23
CA ALA A 113 -2.90 -0.59 -8.17
C ALA A 113 -2.29 -0.55 -6.75
N GLY A 114 -2.82 -1.33 -5.80
CA GLY A 114 -2.28 -1.45 -4.42
C GLY A 114 -3.04 -0.64 -3.38
#